data_AF-A0A9D5T4P7-F1
#
_entry.id   AF-A0A9D5T4P7-F1
#
_cell.length_a   1.000
_cell.length_b   1.000
_cell.length_c   1.000
_cell.angle_alpha   90.00
_cell.angle_beta   90.00
_cell.angle_gamma   90.00
#
_symmetry.space_group_name_H-M   'P 1'
#
loop_
_entity.id
_entity.type
_entity.pdbx_description
1 polymer ?
#
loop_
_entity_poly.entity_id
_entity_poly.type
_entity_poly.pdbx_seq_one_letter_code
_entity_poly.pdbx_strand_id
1 'polypeptide(L)'
;MKGYSFKIENIFQMLKKNYCPVCNTALSKKKISEIVNSESPESENYDFEVADIIVKGDMKFTHIELYCNQCNKYYTINEAKKNKL
;
A
#
# COMPACT_ATOMS: atom_id res chain seq x y z
N MET A 1 -10.15 -1.41 1.09
CA MET A 1 -8.99 -2.14 0.50
C MET A 1 -9.17 -3.62 0.84
N LYS A 2 -8.62 -4.57 0.08
CA LYS A 2 -8.67 -6.00 0.42
C LYS A 2 -7.23 -6.46 0.62
N GLY A 3 -6.95 -6.98 1.81
CA GLY A 3 -5.74 -7.67 2.25
C GLY A 3 -4.50 -7.56 1.38
N TYR A 4 -3.53 -6.75 1.82
CA TYR A 4 -2.18 -6.83 1.28
C TYR A 4 -1.43 -7.99 1.94
N SER A 5 -1.75 -9.22 1.52
CA SER A 5 -0.73 -10.27 1.50
C SER A 5 0.38 -9.80 0.55
N PHE A 6 1.64 -9.86 1.00
CA PHE A 6 2.82 -9.60 0.17
C PHE A 6 2.89 -10.66 -0.95
N LYS A 7 2.03 -10.57 -1.96
CA LYS A 7 2.08 -11.41 -3.16
C LYS A 7 3.32 -11.04 -3.96
N ILE A 8 4.08 -12.06 -4.37
CA ILE A 8 5.29 -11.98 -5.20
C ILE A 8 5.08 -11.10 -6.45
N GLU A 9 3.84 -11.02 -6.97
CA GLU A 9 3.44 -10.14 -8.07
C GLU A 9 3.74 -8.64 -7.84
N ASN A 10 3.78 -8.17 -6.59
CA ASN A 10 4.09 -6.77 -6.27
C ASN A 10 5.61 -6.47 -6.27
N ILE A 11 6.48 -7.49 -6.28
CA ILE A 11 7.95 -7.30 -6.22
C ILE A 11 8.47 -6.66 -7.51
N PHE A 12 7.98 -7.07 -8.69
CA PHE A 12 8.40 -6.46 -9.96
C PHE A 12 7.99 -4.97 -10.06
N GLN A 13 6.83 -4.61 -9.52
CA GLN A 13 6.40 -3.20 -9.45
C GLN A 13 7.15 -2.40 -8.41
N MET A 14 7.59 -3.07 -7.34
CA MET A 14 8.55 -2.48 -6.41
C MET A 14 9.92 -2.22 -7.05
N LEU A 15 10.27 -2.83 -8.18
CA LEU A 15 11.52 -2.55 -8.89
C LEU A 15 11.34 -1.47 -9.97
N LYS A 16 10.15 -1.35 -10.56
CA LYS A 16 9.85 -0.33 -11.57
C LYS A 16 10.02 1.08 -10.97
N LYS A 17 10.67 1.97 -11.73
CA LYS A 17 10.65 3.41 -11.47
C LYS A 17 9.29 3.94 -11.92
N ASN A 18 8.58 4.59 -11.01
CA ASN A 18 7.30 5.22 -11.30
C ASN A 18 7.50 6.74 -11.33
N TYR A 19 6.75 7.44 -12.18
CA TYR A 19 6.84 8.90 -12.30
C TYR A 19 5.52 9.57 -11.93
N CYS A 20 5.59 10.79 -11.40
CA CYS A 20 4.42 11.55 -11.04
C CYS A 20 3.66 11.95 -12.33
N PRO A 21 2.35 11.67 -12.44
CA PRO A 21 1.57 12.02 -13.63
C PRO A 21 1.41 13.54 -13.83
N VAL A 22 1.67 14.34 -12.80
CA VAL A 22 1.50 15.80 -12.83
C VAL A 22 2.79 16.52 -13.21
N CYS A 23 3.91 16.16 -12.56
CA CYS A 23 5.18 16.88 -12.69
C CYS A 23 6.33 16.04 -13.28
N ASN A 24 6.04 14.79 -13.66
CA ASN A 24 6.98 13.82 -14.23
C ASN A 24 8.25 13.55 -13.38
N THR A 25 8.23 13.92 -12.10
CA THR A 25 9.33 13.62 -11.17
C THR A 25 9.25 12.17 -10.71
N ALA A 26 10.41 11.51 -10.54
CA ALA A 26 10.47 10.15 -10.04
C ALA A 26 9.80 10.04 -8.66
N LEU A 27 8.89 9.08 -8.50
CA LEU A 27 8.22 8.80 -7.24
C LEU A 27 9.14 8.02 -6.32
N SER A 28 9.22 8.46 -5.07
CA SER A 28 9.89 7.74 -4.00
C SER A 28 8.96 6.68 -3.41
N LYS A 29 9.50 5.57 -2.91
CA LYS A 29 8.71 4.56 -2.19
C LYS A 29 8.73 4.90 -0.70
N LYS A 30 7.56 5.02 -0.08
CA LYS A 30 7.43 5.24 1.36
C LYS A 30 6.68 4.08 1.99
N LYS A 31 7.20 3.59 3.12
CA LYS A 31 6.55 2.58 3.95
C LYS A 31 5.55 3.31 4.85
N ILE A 32 4.27 2.98 4.69
CA ILE A 32 3.18 3.52 5.51
C ILE A 32 2.74 2.39 6.44
N SER A 33 2.58 2.73 7.71
CA SER A 33 2.12 1.80 8.72
C SER A 33 0.95 2.39 9.46
N GLU A 34 -0.03 1.54 9.74
CA GLU A 34 -1.21 1.87 10.51
C GLU A 34 -1.55 0.71 11.43
N ILE A 35 -2.17 1.03 12.56
CA ILE A 35 -2.66 0.04 13.52
C ILE A 35 -4.16 0.03 13.37
N VAL A 36 -4.72 -1.14 13.09
CA VAL A 36 -6.16 -1.32 12.90
C VAL A 36 -6.62 -2.39 13.89
N ASN A 37 -7.68 -2.08 14.60
CA ASN A 37 -8.31 -3.04 15.50
C ASN A 37 -9.27 -3.94 14.70
N SER A 38 -9.26 -5.25 14.94
CA SER A 38 -10.14 -6.19 14.23
C SER A 38 -11.64 -5.92 14.41
N GLU A 39 -12.03 -5.21 15.47
CA GLU A 39 -13.43 -4.92 15.83
C GLU A 39 -13.87 -3.51 15.43
N SER A 40 -12.99 -2.69 14.84
CA SER A 40 -13.35 -1.35 14.37
C SER A 40 -14.07 -1.38 13.01
N PRO A 41 -14.89 -0.37 12.65
CA PRO A 41 -15.57 -0.33 11.35
C PRO A 41 -14.63 -0.32 10.14
N GLU A 42 -13.43 0.20 10.32
CA GLU A 42 -12.38 0.26 9.30
C GLU A 42 -11.72 -1.10 9.04
N SER A 43 -11.89 -2.08 9.94
CA SER A 43 -11.32 -3.43 9.85
C SER A 43 -11.79 -4.19 8.60
N GLU A 44 -12.97 -3.86 8.05
CA GLU A 44 -13.51 -4.41 6.80
C GLU A 44 -12.59 -4.19 5.58
N ASN A 45 -11.66 -3.24 5.69
CA ASN A 45 -10.69 -2.91 4.65
C ASN A 45 -9.36 -3.66 4.78
N TYR A 46 -9.21 -4.53 5.78
CA TYR A 46 -7.97 -5.20 6.13
C TYR A 46 -8.18 -6.71 6.22
N ASP A 47 -7.07 -7.44 6.08
CA ASP A 47 -7.06 -8.90 6.17
C ASP A 47 -6.28 -9.29 7.41
N PHE A 48 -7.03 -9.69 8.44
CA PHE A 48 -6.48 -10.12 9.73
C PHE A 48 -6.12 -11.62 9.74
N GLU A 49 -6.24 -12.30 8.60
CA GLU A 49 -5.84 -13.70 8.47
C GLU A 49 -4.34 -13.79 8.11
N VAL A 50 -3.59 -14.54 8.92
CA VAL A 50 -2.16 -14.78 8.73
C VAL A 50 -1.87 -16.25 8.96
N ALA A 51 -1.41 -16.95 7.92
CA ALA A 51 -1.04 -18.37 8.00
C ALA A 51 -2.14 -19.24 8.64
N ASP A 52 -3.36 -19.12 8.11
CA ASP A 52 -4.58 -19.83 8.55
C ASP A 52 -5.05 -19.48 9.99
N ILE A 53 -4.53 -18.40 10.58
CA ILE A 53 -4.93 -17.89 11.90
C ILE A 53 -5.59 -16.52 11.74
N ILE A 54 -6.74 -16.33 12.40
CA ILE A 54 -7.41 -15.02 12.48
C ILE A 54 -6.88 -14.26 13.71
N VAL A 55 -6.24 -13.12 13.48
CA VAL A 55 -5.75 -12.22 14.53
C VAL A 55 -6.91 -11.37 15.06
N LYS A 56 -7.06 -11.31 16.39
CA LYS A 56 -8.01 -10.42 17.07
C LYS A 56 -7.29 -9.31 17.82
N GLY A 57 -7.88 -8.12 17.83
CA GLY A 57 -7.34 -6.91 18.46
C GLY A 57 -6.54 -6.05 17.50
N ASP A 58 -5.54 -5.34 18.03
CA ASP A 58 -4.73 -4.40 17.26
C ASP A 58 -3.69 -5.13 16.40
N MET A 59 -3.74 -4.90 15.09
CA MET A 59 -2.75 -5.42 14.15
C MET A 59 -2.12 -4.27 13.38
N LYS A 60 -0.79 -4.30 13.28
CA LYS A 60 -0.05 -3.34 12.47
C LYS A 60 -0.04 -3.78 11.02
N PHE A 61 -0.72 -3.03 10.17
CA PHE A 61 -0.62 -3.16 8.74
C PHE A 61 0.48 -2.27 8.20
N THR A 62 1.17 -2.76 7.18
CA THR A 62 2.23 -1.98 6.54
C THR A 62 2.26 -2.23 5.06
N HIS A 63 2.14 -1.14 4.31
CA HIS A 63 2.19 -1.14 2.86
C HIS A 63 3.18 -0.11 2.34
N ILE A 64 3.41 -0.15 1.03
CA ILE A 64 4.26 0.81 0.34
C ILE A 64 3.37 1.69 -0.53
N GLU A 65 3.59 2.99 -0.42
CA GLU A 65 3.00 4.01 -1.29
C GLU A 65 4.08 4.72 -2.08
N LEU A 66 3.67 5.32 -3.20
CA LEU A 66 4.51 6.11 -4.07
C LEU A 66 4.30 7.59 -3.75
N TYR A 67 5.36 8.28 -3.35
CA TYR A 67 5.32 9.68 -2.92
C TYR A 67 6.06 10.58 -3.90
N CYS A 68 5.37 11.64 -4.34
CA CYS A 68 5.96 12.73 -5.11
C CYS A 68 6.38 13.86 -4.17
N ASN A 69 7.66 14.18 -4.13
CA ASN A 69 8.20 15.29 -3.32
C ASN A 69 7.85 16.68 -3.87
N GLN A 70 7.66 16.81 -5.19
CA GLN A 70 7.31 18.09 -5.82
C GLN A 70 5.83 18.44 -5.62
N CYS A 71 4.94 17.47 -5.82
CA CYS A 71 3.50 17.69 -5.65
C CYS A 71 2.99 17.46 -4.22
N ASN A 72 3.85 16.94 -3.32
CA ASN A 72 3.48 16.49 -1.98
C ASN A 72 2.25 15.56 -1.98
N LYS A 73 2.22 14.61 -2.92
CA LYS A 73 1.11 13.68 -3.13
C LYS A 73 1.56 12.23 -2.98
N TYR A 74 0.68 11.44 -2.38
CA TYR A 74 0.80 9.98 -2.28
C TYR A 74 -0.06 9.33 -3.36
N TYR A 75 0.43 8.21 -3.88
CA TYR A 75 -0.27 7.35 -4.80
C TYR A 75 -0.13 5.92 -4.31
N THR A 76 -1.23 5.18 -4.32
CA THR A 76 -1.22 3.75 -4.05
C THR A 76 -0.56 3.00 -5.21
N ILE A 77 -0.03 1.79 -4.93
CA ILE A 77 0.49 0.91 -5.99
C ILE A 77 -0.61 0.58 -7.02
N ASN A 78 -1.86 0.47 -6.60
CA ASN A 78 -2.98 0.18 -7.48
C ASN A 78 -3.28 1.34 -8.45
N GLU A 79 -3.14 2.59 -8.01
CA GLU A 79 -3.26 3.75 -8.90
C GLU A 79 -2.11 3.78 -9.91
N ALA A 80 -0.90 3.40 -9.53
CA ALA A 80 0.21 3.26 -10.46
C ALA A 80 -0.03 2.16 -11.50
N LYS A 81 -0.60 1.01 -11.11
CA LYS A 81 -1.02 -0.06 -12.03
C LYS A 81 -2.01 0.47 -13.09
N LYS A 82 -3.06 1.15 -12.65
CA LYS A 82 -4.14 1.64 -13.54
C LYS A 82 -3.66 2.75 -14.47
N ASN A 83 -2.81 3.65 -13.98
CA ASN A 83 -2.34 4.80 -14.75
C ASN A 83 -1.05 4.53 -15.55
N LYS A 84 -0.56 3.27 -15.57
CA LYS A 84 0.72 2.88 -16.20
C LYS A 84 1.91 3.76 -15.76
N LEU A 85 1.91 4.21 -14.50
CA LEU A 85 3.00 5.04 -13.93
C LEU A 85 4.34 4.31 -13.95
#